data_AF-A0A839ZAJ7-F1
#
_entry.id   AF-A0A839ZAJ7-F1
#
_cell.length_a   1.000
_cell.length_b   1.000
_cell.length_c   1.000
_cell.angle_alpha   90.00
_cell.angle_beta   90.00
_cell.angle_gamma   90.00
#
_symmetry.space_group_name_H-M   'P 1'
#
loop_
_entity.id
_entity.type
_entity.pdbx_description
1 polymer ?
#
loop_
_entity_poly.entity_id
_entity_poly.type
_entity_poly.pdbx_seq_one_letter_code
_entity_poly.pdbx_strand_id
1 'polypeptide(L)'
;MNATPLPAAAPAEHAANVYRAVWRWHFYAGLLVLPFMILLAVTGGLYLFRDELDGLWHRDLKQVAVQAKPVEAPSAWIDAALKARPGTALKIITPATPGSSAEVVIKTADGARRSVYVDPYDSRVLGELADRGTVMWLVRRLHSLAEFGTITNGIIEIVGGWAILLVGTGFYLWWPRTQTGGVVSVRGAPRQRVFWRDLHAVTGAFAGLAIGFMALSGMPWSLVWGEKVNELANSSNYGYPAGVYTDVPMSDEHLAHANGPTAWSLEQAKMPESTPAAGAATPQPIGIDAAAAIVDKLGISPGYTLSLPGKPTGVYSATVYPDDLSKQRVVHLDQYSGKPLIDMSYADYGPIAKAMEFGINVHMGQEFGLANQLFMLALCLATILMSVSAGIMWWKRRPKGSLGIPPAPADRSVMRGLIAIMAVVGLIFPLVGASLLVMVLLDLAFAYRRRPSARTA
;
A
#
# COMPACT_ATOMS: atom_id res chain seq x y z
N MET A 1 11.42 -54.72 27.90
CA MET A 1 11.22 -54.48 26.45
C MET A 1 11.95 -53.20 26.10
N ASN A 2 13.16 -53.33 25.53
CA ASN A 2 13.96 -52.20 25.11
C ASN A 2 13.35 -51.64 23.83
N ALA A 3 12.84 -50.40 23.88
CA ALA A 3 12.44 -49.67 22.69
C ALA A 3 13.71 -49.35 21.89
N THR A 4 13.88 -50.04 20.77
CA THR A 4 14.91 -49.74 19.77
C THR A 4 14.71 -48.29 19.30
N PRO A 5 15.72 -47.41 19.39
CA PRO A 5 15.61 -46.08 18.82
C PRO A 5 15.44 -46.22 17.31
N LEU A 6 14.46 -45.53 16.74
CA LEU A 6 14.25 -45.47 15.29
C LEU A 6 15.54 -44.96 14.63
N PRO A 7 16.04 -45.62 13.57
CA PRO A 7 17.23 -45.14 12.87
C PRO A 7 16.97 -43.72 12.35
N ALA A 8 17.92 -42.81 12.59
CA ALA A 8 17.88 -41.48 12.00
C ALA A 8 17.80 -41.63 10.46
N ALA A 9 16.86 -40.94 9.82
CA ALA A 9 16.71 -40.97 8.37
C ALA A 9 18.05 -40.57 7.71
N ALA A 10 18.45 -41.28 6.65
CA ALA A 10 19.67 -40.97 5.93
C ALA A 10 19.62 -39.51 5.41
N PRO A 11 20.75 -38.78 5.32
CA PRO A 11 20.77 -37.36 4.95
C PRO A 11 20.02 -37.03 3.64
N ALA A 12 20.07 -37.93 2.66
CA ALA A 12 19.35 -37.81 1.39
C ALA A 12 17.82 -37.96 1.53
N GLU A 13 17.36 -38.83 2.43
CA GLU A 13 15.93 -39.02 2.73
C GLU A 13 15.37 -37.82 3.48
N HIS A 14 16.13 -37.29 4.45
CA HIS A 14 15.77 -36.06 5.15
C HIS A 14 15.67 -34.87 4.18
N ALA A 15 16.65 -34.68 3.29
CA ALA A 15 16.61 -33.64 2.26
C ALA A 15 15.41 -33.77 1.31
N ALA A 16 15.07 -35.00 0.89
CA ALA A 16 13.89 -35.24 0.06
C ALA A 16 12.58 -34.93 0.81
N ASN A 17 12.50 -35.23 2.10
CA ASN A 17 11.35 -34.89 2.93
C ASN A 17 11.18 -33.38 3.12
N VAL A 18 12.27 -32.64 3.36
CA VAL A 18 12.25 -31.17 3.43
C VAL A 18 11.77 -30.58 2.09
N TYR A 19 12.31 -31.05 0.97
CA TYR A 19 11.89 -30.59 -0.36
C TYR A 19 10.39 -30.80 -0.61
N ARG A 20 9.87 -32.00 -0.29
CA ARG A 20 8.43 -32.29 -0.43
C ARG A 20 7.57 -31.36 0.43
N ALA A 21 8.04 -31.06 1.63
CA ALA A 21 7.33 -30.19 2.56
C ALA A 21 7.25 -28.74 2.04
N VAL A 22 8.38 -28.18 1.62
CA VAL A 22 8.44 -26.84 1.04
C VAL A 22 7.58 -26.76 -0.21
N TRP A 23 7.66 -27.76 -1.09
CA TRP A 23 6.82 -27.82 -2.29
C TRP A 23 5.32 -27.88 -1.97
N ARG A 24 4.93 -28.66 -0.95
CA ARG A 24 3.54 -28.74 -0.49
C ARG A 24 3.03 -27.39 -0.01
N TRP A 25 3.80 -26.68 0.82
CA TRP A 25 3.40 -25.37 1.34
C TRP A 25 3.39 -24.29 0.27
N HIS A 26 4.41 -24.25 -0.59
CA HIS A 26 4.43 -23.34 -1.73
C HIS A 26 3.22 -23.54 -2.64
N PHE A 27 2.82 -24.80 -2.87
CA PHE A 27 1.62 -25.12 -3.64
C PHE A 27 0.32 -24.61 -2.97
N TYR A 28 0.15 -24.85 -1.66
CA TYR A 28 -1.05 -24.39 -0.94
C TYR A 28 -1.15 -22.88 -0.88
N ALA A 29 -0.07 -22.22 -0.46
CA ALA A 29 0.01 -20.77 -0.38
C ALA A 29 -0.19 -20.14 -1.76
N GLY A 30 0.47 -20.68 -2.78
CA GLY A 30 0.35 -20.21 -4.16
C GLY A 30 -1.09 -20.29 -4.67
N LEU A 31 -1.78 -21.42 -4.46
CA LEU A 31 -3.17 -21.57 -4.89
C LEU A 31 -4.13 -20.64 -4.13
N LEU A 32 -3.86 -20.40 -2.84
CA LEU A 32 -4.64 -19.48 -2.01
C LEU A 32 -4.53 -18.04 -2.50
N VAL A 33 -3.32 -17.56 -2.78
CA VAL A 33 -3.08 -16.14 -3.08
C VAL A 33 -3.19 -15.78 -4.56
N LEU A 34 -3.10 -16.76 -5.47
CA LEU A 34 -3.13 -16.57 -6.93
C LEU A 34 -4.20 -15.57 -7.44
N PRO A 35 -5.50 -15.68 -7.07
CA PRO A 35 -6.50 -14.74 -7.57
C PRO A 35 -6.24 -13.30 -7.08
N PHE A 36 -5.77 -13.15 -5.85
CA PHE A 36 -5.42 -11.85 -5.28
C PHE A 36 -4.16 -11.28 -5.91
N MET A 37 -3.15 -12.09 -6.19
CA MET A 37 -1.93 -11.64 -6.90
C MET A 37 -2.25 -11.11 -8.30
N ILE A 38 -3.22 -11.73 -9.01
CA ILE A 38 -3.68 -11.21 -10.31
C ILE A 38 -4.41 -9.87 -10.12
N LEU A 39 -5.34 -9.79 -9.17
CA LEU A 39 -6.06 -8.54 -8.87
C LEU A 39 -5.08 -7.41 -8.53
N LEU A 40 -4.14 -7.66 -7.61
CA LEU A 40 -3.12 -6.71 -7.18
C LEU A 40 -2.23 -6.26 -8.34
N ALA A 41 -1.77 -7.20 -9.18
CA ALA A 41 -0.91 -6.86 -10.31
C ALA A 41 -1.66 -6.05 -11.39
N VAL A 42 -2.94 -6.36 -11.66
CA VAL A 42 -3.75 -5.61 -12.63
C VAL A 42 -4.06 -4.22 -12.11
N THR A 43 -4.57 -4.11 -10.88
CA THR A 43 -4.91 -2.81 -10.27
C THR A 43 -3.67 -1.97 -10.01
N GLY A 44 -2.57 -2.57 -9.58
CA GLY A 44 -1.28 -1.90 -9.40
C GLY A 44 -0.75 -1.38 -10.74
N GLY A 45 -0.75 -2.20 -11.78
CA GLY A 45 -0.32 -1.81 -13.13
C GLY A 45 -1.14 -0.64 -13.71
N LEU A 46 -2.44 -0.58 -13.42
CA LEU A 46 -3.27 0.59 -13.76
C LEU A 46 -2.87 1.82 -12.91
N TYR A 47 -2.67 1.63 -11.61
CA TYR A 47 -2.38 2.72 -10.68
C TYR A 47 -1.01 3.37 -10.88
N LEU A 48 -0.04 2.68 -11.52
CA LEU A 48 1.24 3.27 -11.93
C LEU A 48 1.08 4.50 -12.83
N PHE A 49 -0.02 4.57 -13.59
CA PHE A 49 -0.34 5.65 -14.53
C PHE A 49 -1.54 6.47 -14.06
N ARG A 50 -1.68 6.66 -12.73
CA ARG A 50 -2.87 7.28 -12.15
C ARG A 50 -3.12 8.69 -12.66
N ASP A 51 -2.08 9.49 -12.84
CA ASP A 51 -2.23 10.90 -13.21
C ASP A 51 -2.61 11.04 -14.69
N GLU A 52 -2.08 10.17 -15.55
CA GLU A 52 -2.46 10.07 -16.95
C GLU A 52 -3.89 9.54 -17.13
N LEU A 53 -4.26 8.48 -16.39
CA LEU A 53 -5.58 7.87 -16.50
C LEU A 53 -6.69 8.74 -15.92
N ASP A 54 -6.49 9.33 -14.73
CA ASP A 54 -7.46 10.28 -14.17
C ASP A 54 -7.48 11.57 -15.00
N GLY A 55 -6.32 12.07 -15.46
CA GLY A 55 -6.24 13.26 -16.29
C GLY A 55 -6.93 13.10 -17.65
N LEU A 56 -6.94 11.88 -18.20
CA LEU A 56 -7.68 11.54 -19.42
C LEU A 56 -9.18 11.36 -19.14
N TRP A 57 -9.54 10.61 -18.10
CA TRP A 57 -10.92 10.25 -17.80
C TRP A 57 -11.75 11.43 -17.27
N HIS A 58 -11.15 12.26 -16.42
CA HIS A 58 -11.76 13.44 -15.80
C HIS A 58 -11.20 14.73 -16.42
N ARG A 59 -10.89 14.71 -17.71
CA ARG A 59 -10.22 15.82 -18.40
C ARG A 59 -10.98 17.13 -18.28
N ASP A 60 -12.31 17.07 -18.39
CA ASP A 60 -13.23 18.18 -18.26
C ASP A 60 -13.24 18.83 -16.87
N LEU A 61 -12.85 18.07 -15.84
CA LEU A 61 -12.76 18.54 -14.46
C LEU A 61 -11.34 18.96 -14.07
N LYS A 62 -10.34 18.16 -14.46
CA LYS A 62 -8.96 18.26 -13.97
C LYS A 62 -8.05 19.13 -14.84
N GLN A 63 -8.41 19.39 -16.10
CA GLN A 63 -7.59 20.16 -17.04
C GLN A 63 -8.27 21.48 -17.43
N VAL A 64 -7.45 22.53 -17.52
CA VAL A 64 -7.87 23.87 -17.96
C VAL A 64 -6.96 24.38 -19.07
N ALA A 65 -7.46 25.32 -19.86
CA ALA A 65 -6.63 26.03 -20.81
C ALA A 65 -5.73 27.03 -20.07
N VAL A 66 -4.42 26.97 -20.33
CA VAL A 66 -3.47 27.93 -19.75
C VAL A 66 -3.79 29.33 -20.26
N GLN A 67 -4.03 30.26 -19.34
CA GLN A 67 -4.34 31.66 -19.66
C GLN A 67 -3.13 32.55 -19.34
N ALA A 68 -2.91 33.59 -20.16
CA ALA A 68 -1.83 34.57 -19.96
C ALA A 68 -2.19 35.63 -18.90
N LYS A 69 -2.65 35.17 -17.73
CA LYS A 69 -2.93 36.02 -16.55
C LYS A 69 -2.59 35.24 -15.26
N PRO A 70 -2.37 35.92 -14.14
CA PRO A 70 -2.23 35.26 -12.85
C PRO A 70 -3.48 34.43 -12.52
N VAL A 71 -3.30 33.36 -11.73
CA VAL A 71 -4.43 32.66 -11.13
C VAL A 71 -5.08 33.53 -10.06
N GLU A 72 -6.38 33.33 -9.86
CA GLU A 72 -7.15 33.97 -8.80
C GLU A 72 -6.71 33.48 -7.41
N ALA A 73 -7.02 34.28 -6.39
CA ALA A 73 -6.72 33.92 -5.01
C ALA A 73 -7.54 32.70 -4.55
N PRO A 74 -7.02 31.86 -3.64
CA PRO A 74 -7.75 30.71 -3.11
C PRO A 74 -9.14 31.01 -2.54
N SER A 75 -9.33 32.19 -1.93
CA SER A 75 -10.64 32.66 -1.47
C SER A 75 -11.67 32.73 -2.59
N ALA A 76 -11.29 33.20 -3.77
CA ALA A 76 -12.18 33.26 -4.94
C ALA A 76 -12.60 31.86 -5.42
N TRP A 77 -11.69 30.88 -5.36
CA TRP A 77 -12.02 29.49 -5.67
C TRP A 77 -13.02 28.92 -4.68
N ILE A 78 -12.81 29.17 -3.38
CA ILE A 78 -13.71 28.74 -2.31
C ILE A 78 -15.08 29.39 -2.47
N ASP A 79 -15.15 30.69 -2.72
CA ASP A 79 -16.40 31.43 -2.90
C ASP A 79 -17.21 30.88 -4.09
N ALA A 80 -16.54 30.66 -5.22
CA ALA A 80 -17.17 30.06 -6.39
C ALA A 80 -17.67 28.63 -6.11
N ALA A 81 -16.86 27.82 -5.43
CA ALA A 81 -17.21 26.46 -5.08
C ALA A 81 -18.39 26.39 -4.10
N LEU A 82 -18.41 27.24 -3.07
CA LEU A 82 -19.50 27.31 -2.08
C LEU A 82 -20.79 27.85 -2.69
N LYS A 83 -20.70 28.75 -3.68
CA LYS A 83 -21.85 29.22 -4.46
C LYS A 83 -22.48 28.08 -5.27
N ALA A 84 -21.67 27.20 -5.85
CA ALA A 84 -22.15 26.04 -6.61
C ALA A 84 -22.63 24.90 -5.69
N ARG A 85 -21.95 24.68 -4.57
CA ARG A 85 -22.22 23.63 -3.59
C ARG A 85 -22.18 24.18 -2.16
N PRO A 86 -23.34 24.54 -1.58
CA PRO A 86 -23.40 25.05 -0.20
C PRO A 86 -22.85 24.03 0.81
N GLY A 87 -22.07 24.52 1.78
CA GLY A 87 -21.46 23.70 2.82
C GLY A 87 -20.33 24.43 3.53
N THR A 88 -19.38 23.67 4.07
CA THR A 88 -18.17 24.19 4.71
C THR A 88 -16.94 23.74 3.93
N ALA A 89 -16.13 24.69 3.46
CA ALA A 89 -14.85 24.37 2.82
C ALA A 89 -13.89 23.78 3.87
N LEU A 90 -13.34 22.59 3.58
CA LEU A 90 -12.43 21.88 4.46
C LEU A 90 -10.97 22.11 4.08
N LYS A 91 -10.70 22.10 2.77
CA LYS A 91 -9.35 22.21 2.20
C LYS A 91 -9.43 22.59 0.73
N ILE A 92 -8.32 23.10 0.23
CA ILE A 92 -8.08 23.29 -1.21
C ILE A 92 -6.92 22.40 -1.64
N ILE A 93 -6.88 22.03 -2.92
CA ILE A 93 -5.70 21.51 -3.59
C ILE A 93 -5.34 22.50 -4.69
N THR A 94 -4.11 23.03 -4.62
CA THR A 94 -3.64 24.01 -5.61
C THR A 94 -3.34 23.34 -6.95
N PRO A 95 -3.37 24.08 -8.07
CA PRO A 95 -2.97 23.54 -9.36
C PRO A 95 -1.53 22.99 -9.32
N ALA A 96 -1.36 21.72 -9.66
CA ALA A 96 -0.03 21.09 -9.76
C ALA A 96 0.77 21.61 -10.96
N THR A 97 0.07 22.00 -12.03
CA THR A 97 0.64 22.61 -13.24
C THR A 97 -0.25 23.77 -13.69
N PRO A 98 0.23 24.69 -14.56
CA PRO A 98 -0.61 25.74 -15.13
C PRO A 98 -1.84 25.23 -15.89
N GLY A 99 -1.81 23.98 -16.37
CA GLY A 99 -2.95 23.35 -17.06
C GLY A 99 -3.89 22.57 -16.14
N SER A 100 -3.68 22.60 -14.82
CA SER A 100 -4.49 21.87 -13.85
C SER A 100 -5.56 22.76 -13.23
N SER A 101 -6.74 22.21 -12.95
CA SER A 101 -7.76 22.87 -12.13
C SER A 101 -7.32 23.02 -10.67
N ALA A 102 -7.88 24.00 -9.95
CA ALA A 102 -7.92 23.96 -8.49
C ALA A 102 -9.05 23.03 -8.01
N GLU A 103 -8.91 22.45 -6.82
CA GLU A 103 -9.96 21.62 -6.19
C GLU A 103 -10.30 22.17 -4.81
N VAL A 104 -11.59 22.29 -4.50
CA VAL A 104 -12.10 22.70 -3.19
C VAL A 104 -12.94 21.56 -2.62
N VAL A 105 -12.53 21.02 -1.46
CA VAL A 105 -13.30 19.96 -0.79
C VAL A 105 -14.26 20.59 0.21
N ILE A 106 -15.55 20.34 0.00
CA ILE A 106 -16.65 20.89 0.78
C ILE A 106 -17.34 19.77 1.55
N LYS A 107 -17.59 19.99 2.84
CA LYS A 107 -18.52 19.21 3.64
C LYS A 107 -19.92 19.80 3.47
N THR A 108 -20.83 19.05 2.88
CA THR A 108 -22.22 19.46 2.67
C THR A 108 -23.05 19.29 3.95
N ALA A 109 -24.25 19.90 3.98
CA ALA A 109 -25.12 19.90 5.16
C ALA A 109 -25.59 18.49 5.58
N ASP A 110 -25.69 17.56 4.63
CA ASP A 110 -25.96 16.13 4.85
C ASP A 110 -24.74 15.35 5.36
N GLY A 111 -23.60 16.02 5.55
CA GLY A 111 -22.35 15.44 6.04
C GLY A 111 -21.48 14.78 4.97
N ALA A 112 -21.95 14.71 3.72
CA ALA A 112 -21.13 14.20 2.62
C ALA A 112 -19.96 15.15 2.31
N ARG A 113 -18.94 14.62 1.63
CA ARG A 113 -17.81 15.41 1.14
C ARG A 113 -17.81 15.43 -0.38
N ARG A 114 -17.64 16.61 -0.97
CA ARG A 114 -17.62 16.84 -2.41
C ARG A 114 -16.35 17.59 -2.79
N SER A 115 -15.69 17.12 -3.84
CA SER A 115 -14.58 17.82 -4.49
C SER A 115 -15.14 18.65 -5.64
N VAL A 116 -15.11 19.98 -5.49
CA VAL A 116 -15.53 20.92 -6.53
C VAL A 116 -14.31 21.41 -7.29
N TYR A 117 -14.29 21.20 -8.60
CA TYR A 117 -13.20 21.60 -9.48
C TYR A 117 -13.46 23.00 -10.03
N VAL A 118 -12.44 23.85 -9.99
CA VAL A 118 -12.52 25.26 -10.34
C VAL A 118 -11.38 25.61 -11.30
N ASP A 119 -11.69 26.39 -12.33
CA ASP A 119 -10.69 27.00 -13.19
C ASP A 119 -9.92 28.06 -12.40
N PRO A 120 -8.61 27.86 -12.14
CA PRO A 120 -7.86 28.72 -11.24
C PRO A 120 -7.70 30.14 -11.81
N TYR A 121 -7.92 30.35 -13.10
CA TYR A 121 -7.69 31.64 -13.75
C TYR A 121 -8.89 32.59 -13.66
N ASP A 122 -10.12 32.09 -13.57
CA ASP A 122 -11.34 32.92 -13.53
C ASP A 122 -12.36 32.47 -12.47
N SER A 123 -11.98 31.48 -11.64
CA SER A 123 -12.82 30.87 -10.62
C SER A 123 -14.12 30.24 -11.14
N ARG A 124 -14.21 29.92 -12.44
CA ARG A 124 -15.36 29.20 -13.00
C ARG A 124 -15.39 27.77 -12.50
N VAL A 125 -16.54 27.33 -12.00
CA VAL A 125 -16.74 25.93 -11.59
C VAL A 125 -16.81 25.03 -12.82
N LEU A 126 -15.96 24.00 -12.84
CA LEU A 126 -15.84 23.01 -13.91
C LEU A 126 -16.76 21.82 -13.68
N GLY A 127 -17.00 21.48 -12.41
CA GLY A 127 -17.89 20.40 -11.99
C GLY A 127 -17.56 19.90 -10.59
N GLU A 128 -18.15 18.78 -10.21
CA GLU A 128 -17.91 18.18 -8.89
C GLU A 128 -17.86 16.65 -8.96
N LEU A 129 -17.11 16.05 -8.04
CA LEU A 129 -17.14 14.63 -7.74
C LEU A 129 -17.41 14.43 -6.24
N ALA A 130 -17.79 13.21 -5.85
CA ALA A 130 -17.62 12.81 -4.46
C ALA A 130 -16.14 13.00 -4.07
N ASP A 131 -15.86 13.40 -2.82
CA ASP A 131 -14.49 13.40 -2.31
C ASP A 131 -13.90 12.00 -2.50
N ARG A 132 -12.73 11.93 -3.12
CA ARG A 132 -12.11 10.66 -3.54
C ARG A 132 -12.98 9.84 -4.50
N GLY A 133 -13.71 10.50 -5.40
CA GLY A 133 -14.60 9.88 -6.38
C GLY A 133 -13.98 9.56 -7.74
N THR A 134 -12.66 9.69 -7.89
CA THR A 134 -12.00 9.46 -9.19
C THR A 134 -11.86 7.98 -9.51
N VAL A 135 -11.57 7.66 -10.78
CA VAL A 135 -11.47 6.25 -11.22
C VAL A 135 -10.23 5.62 -10.61
N MET A 136 -9.12 6.36 -10.55
CA MET A 136 -7.91 5.86 -9.90
C MET A 136 -8.05 5.71 -8.40
N TRP A 137 -8.94 6.47 -7.74
CA TRP A 137 -9.27 6.21 -6.34
C TRP A 137 -9.99 4.87 -6.15
N LEU A 138 -10.96 4.55 -7.02
CA LEU A 138 -11.60 3.23 -7.02
C LEU A 138 -10.58 2.12 -7.26
N VAL A 139 -9.69 2.26 -8.26
CA VAL A 139 -8.62 1.29 -8.52
C VAL A 139 -7.73 1.10 -7.28
N ARG A 140 -7.37 2.18 -6.57
CA ARG A 140 -6.63 2.10 -5.30
C ARG A 140 -7.39 1.31 -4.24
N ARG A 141 -8.71 1.53 -4.08
CA ARG A 141 -9.54 0.78 -3.12
C ARG A 141 -9.74 -0.68 -3.49
N LEU A 142 -9.75 -1.01 -4.78
CA LEU A 142 -9.75 -2.39 -5.27
C LEU A 142 -8.41 -3.08 -5.03
N HIS A 143 -7.30 -2.36 -5.24
CA HIS A 143 -5.94 -2.86 -4.96
C HIS A 143 -5.80 -3.25 -3.50
N SER A 144 -6.26 -2.41 -2.56
CA SER A 144 -6.19 -2.74 -1.13
C SER A 144 -7.38 -3.57 -0.61
N LEU A 145 -8.35 -3.93 -1.47
CA LEU A 145 -9.65 -4.51 -1.10
C LEU A 145 -10.47 -3.68 -0.09
N ALA A 146 -10.08 -2.43 0.18
CA ALA A 146 -10.78 -1.53 1.08
C ALA A 146 -12.16 -1.10 0.55
N GLU A 147 -12.46 -1.35 -0.72
CA GLU A 147 -13.82 -1.19 -1.25
C GLU A 147 -14.83 -2.10 -0.51
N PHE A 148 -14.38 -3.28 -0.07
CA PHE A 148 -15.22 -4.30 0.57
C PHE A 148 -15.14 -4.30 2.11
N GLY A 149 -14.57 -3.24 2.70
CA GLY A 149 -14.45 -3.06 4.16
C GLY A 149 -13.16 -3.60 4.79
N THR A 150 -12.96 -3.27 6.06
CA THR A 150 -11.71 -3.48 6.80
C THR A 150 -11.30 -4.94 6.93
N ILE A 151 -12.27 -5.85 7.11
CA ILE A 151 -11.99 -7.29 7.22
C ILE A 151 -11.38 -7.81 5.91
N THR A 152 -11.95 -7.40 4.77
CA THR A 152 -11.46 -7.80 3.44
C THR A 152 -10.12 -7.13 3.13
N ASN A 153 -9.90 -5.89 3.56
CA ASN A 153 -8.59 -5.25 3.48
C ASN A 153 -7.50 -6.03 4.25
N GLY A 154 -7.82 -6.60 5.41
CA GLY A 154 -6.92 -7.49 6.15
C GLY A 154 -6.46 -8.73 5.37
N ILE A 155 -7.19 -9.17 4.34
CA ILE A 155 -6.76 -10.26 3.44
C ILE A 155 -5.50 -9.87 2.68
N ILE A 156 -5.29 -8.59 2.36
CA ILE A 156 -4.09 -8.14 1.66
C ILE A 156 -2.84 -8.32 2.50
N GLU A 157 -2.91 -8.17 3.82
CA GLU A 157 -1.78 -8.50 4.71
C GLU A 157 -1.41 -9.98 4.62
N ILE A 158 -2.42 -10.85 4.62
CA ILE A 158 -2.25 -12.30 4.47
C ILE A 158 -1.58 -12.60 3.11
N VAL A 159 -2.09 -12.00 2.04
CA VAL A 159 -1.56 -12.18 0.67
C VAL A 159 -0.12 -11.69 0.56
N GLY A 160 0.17 -10.48 1.07
CA GLY A 160 1.52 -9.88 1.05
C GLY A 160 2.53 -10.71 1.84
N GLY A 161 2.19 -11.10 3.06
CA GLY A 161 3.06 -11.95 3.88
C GLY A 161 3.27 -13.34 3.25
N TRP A 162 2.25 -13.95 2.65
CA TRP A 162 2.42 -15.18 1.87
C TRP A 162 3.27 -14.98 0.62
N ALA A 163 3.17 -13.86 -0.08
CA ALA A 163 4.01 -13.56 -1.23
C ALA A 163 5.50 -13.53 -0.86
N ILE A 164 5.85 -12.92 0.29
CA ILE A 164 7.23 -12.91 0.82
C ILE A 164 7.73 -14.36 1.04
N LEU A 165 6.92 -15.21 1.67
CA LEU A 165 7.27 -16.62 1.89
C LEU A 165 7.34 -17.42 0.58
N LEU A 166 6.46 -17.13 -0.38
CA LEU A 166 6.43 -17.77 -1.69
C LEU A 166 7.69 -17.45 -2.50
N VAL A 167 8.22 -16.23 -2.40
CA VAL A 167 9.50 -15.86 -3.02
C VAL A 167 10.63 -16.70 -2.42
N GLY A 168 10.76 -16.74 -1.10
CA GLY A 168 11.82 -17.53 -0.43
C GLY A 168 11.73 -19.03 -0.73
N THR A 169 10.54 -19.61 -0.63
CA THR A 169 10.31 -21.02 -0.97
C THR A 169 10.47 -21.29 -2.47
N GLY A 170 10.11 -20.33 -3.33
CA GLY A 170 10.29 -20.38 -4.78
C GLY A 170 11.76 -20.47 -5.16
N PHE A 171 12.62 -19.62 -4.59
CA PHE A 171 14.07 -19.70 -4.79
C PHE A 171 14.64 -21.04 -4.33
N TYR A 172 14.21 -21.55 -3.17
CA TYR A 172 14.63 -22.87 -2.68
C TYR A 172 14.25 -24.00 -3.66
N LEU A 173 13.04 -23.96 -4.23
CA LEU A 173 12.54 -24.98 -5.17
C LEU A 173 13.19 -24.86 -6.56
N TRP A 174 13.46 -23.64 -7.01
CA TRP A 174 14.12 -23.36 -8.28
C TRP A 174 15.61 -23.73 -8.26
N TRP A 175 16.28 -23.60 -7.11
CA TRP A 175 17.73 -23.70 -6.99
C TRP A 175 18.33 -24.89 -7.75
N PRO A 176 19.36 -24.65 -8.60
CA PRO A 176 19.97 -25.70 -9.39
C PRO A 176 20.70 -26.70 -8.49
N ARG A 177 20.37 -27.98 -8.65
CA ARG A 177 20.94 -29.13 -7.95
C ARG A 177 21.36 -30.19 -8.95
N THR A 178 20.38 -30.78 -9.63
CA THR A 178 20.57 -31.92 -10.55
C THR A 178 19.82 -31.74 -11.88
N GLN A 179 19.25 -30.55 -12.12
CA GLN A 179 18.46 -30.29 -13.32
C GLN A 179 19.37 -30.10 -14.54
N THR A 180 19.11 -30.84 -15.62
CA THR A 180 19.84 -30.74 -16.90
C THR A 180 19.28 -29.68 -17.86
N GLY A 181 18.32 -28.87 -17.40
CA GLY A 181 17.72 -27.77 -18.16
C GLY A 181 16.53 -27.16 -17.41
N GLY A 182 16.00 -26.04 -17.90
CA GLY A 182 14.87 -25.34 -17.28
C GLY A 182 15.23 -24.46 -16.08
N VAL A 183 16.51 -24.21 -15.86
CA VAL A 183 17.00 -23.32 -14.79
C VAL A 183 16.88 -21.86 -15.23
N VAL A 184 17.29 -21.55 -16.46
CA VAL A 184 17.21 -20.20 -17.05
C VAL A 184 16.50 -20.17 -18.41
N SER A 185 16.05 -21.32 -18.91
CA SER A 185 15.48 -21.49 -20.25
C SER A 185 14.07 -22.08 -20.17
N VAL A 186 13.11 -21.58 -20.95
CA VAL A 186 11.77 -22.19 -21.06
C VAL A 186 11.79 -23.33 -22.07
N ARG A 187 11.44 -24.56 -21.64
CA ARG A 187 11.40 -25.74 -22.53
C ARG A 187 9.99 -26.12 -22.95
N GLY A 188 9.88 -26.75 -24.11
CA GLY A 188 8.63 -27.31 -24.61
C GLY A 188 7.70 -26.26 -25.21
N ALA A 189 6.44 -26.64 -25.42
CA ALA A 189 5.41 -25.80 -26.03
C ALA A 189 4.22 -25.55 -25.07
N PRO A 190 3.40 -24.50 -25.26
CA PRO A 190 2.26 -24.15 -24.38
C PRO A 190 1.25 -25.29 -24.12
N ARG A 191 1.16 -26.29 -25.00
CA ARG A 191 0.33 -27.48 -24.76
C ARG A 191 0.87 -28.37 -23.63
N GLN A 192 2.18 -28.38 -23.40
CA GLN A 192 2.88 -29.25 -22.45
C GLN A 192 2.99 -28.61 -21.06
N ARG A 193 2.90 -29.43 -20.00
CA ARG A 193 3.07 -28.95 -18.61
C ARG A 193 4.47 -28.39 -18.35
N VAL A 194 5.51 -28.94 -18.99
CA VAL A 194 6.91 -28.51 -18.79
C VAL A 194 7.13 -27.05 -19.16
N PHE A 195 6.44 -26.56 -20.19
CA PHE A 195 6.48 -25.15 -20.60
C PHE A 195 6.00 -24.23 -19.49
N TRP A 196 4.82 -24.49 -18.94
CA TRP A 196 4.26 -23.67 -17.84
C TRP A 196 5.09 -23.75 -16.57
N ARG A 197 5.71 -24.89 -16.29
CA ARG A 197 6.64 -25.03 -15.17
C ARG A 197 7.89 -24.19 -15.36
N ASP A 198 8.53 -24.30 -16.51
CA ASP A 198 9.77 -23.56 -16.75
C ASP A 198 9.46 -22.06 -16.86
N LEU A 199 8.32 -21.67 -17.44
CA LEU A 199 7.86 -20.28 -17.48
C LEU A 199 7.67 -19.71 -16.07
N HIS A 200 6.99 -20.45 -15.18
CA HIS A 200 6.81 -20.04 -13.78
C HIS A 200 8.16 -19.94 -13.03
N ALA A 201 8.99 -20.98 -13.13
CA ALA A 201 10.23 -21.08 -12.38
C ALA A 201 11.28 -20.08 -12.84
N VAL A 202 11.45 -19.90 -14.16
CA VAL A 202 12.41 -18.95 -14.74
C VAL A 202 11.96 -17.51 -14.48
N THR A 203 10.68 -17.20 -14.68
CA THR A 203 10.16 -15.85 -14.36
C THR A 203 10.34 -15.54 -12.88
N GLY A 204 10.01 -16.47 -11.99
CA GLY A 204 10.20 -16.32 -10.55
C GLY A 204 11.66 -16.18 -10.14
N ALA A 205 12.59 -16.83 -10.83
CA ALA A 205 14.02 -16.69 -10.56
C ALA A 205 14.55 -15.28 -10.84
N PHE A 206 14.11 -14.65 -11.94
CA PHE A 206 14.56 -13.32 -12.33
C PHE A 206 13.77 -12.19 -11.66
N ALA A 207 12.45 -12.36 -11.50
CA ALA A 207 11.58 -11.34 -10.91
C ALA A 207 11.44 -11.48 -9.38
N GLY A 208 11.84 -12.61 -8.79
CA GLY A 208 11.51 -12.96 -7.40
C GLY A 208 11.98 -11.95 -6.36
N LEU A 209 13.20 -11.41 -6.49
CA LEU A 209 13.70 -10.38 -5.56
C LEU A 209 12.90 -9.09 -5.67
N ALA A 210 12.55 -8.68 -6.88
CA ALA A 210 11.75 -7.48 -7.12
C ALA A 210 10.29 -7.67 -6.65
N ILE A 211 9.71 -8.85 -6.87
CA ILE A 211 8.38 -9.21 -6.30
C ILE A 211 8.43 -9.24 -4.78
N GLY A 212 9.51 -9.77 -4.18
CA GLY A 212 9.72 -9.76 -2.74
C GLY A 212 9.83 -8.34 -2.17
N PHE A 213 10.57 -7.46 -2.87
CA PHE A 213 10.61 -6.04 -2.55
C PHE A 213 9.22 -5.41 -2.63
N MET A 214 8.45 -5.65 -3.70
CA MET A 214 7.10 -5.11 -3.87
C MET A 214 6.12 -5.60 -2.80
N ALA A 215 6.21 -6.87 -2.42
CA ALA A 215 5.41 -7.42 -1.34
C ALA A 215 5.76 -6.73 -0.01
N LEU A 216 7.05 -6.55 0.29
CA LEU A 216 7.52 -5.89 1.50
C LEU A 216 7.17 -4.40 1.55
N SER A 217 7.36 -3.67 0.45
CA SER A 217 7.05 -2.24 0.34
C SER A 217 5.56 -1.93 0.34
N GLY A 218 4.70 -2.93 0.07
CA GLY A 218 3.25 -2.85 0.22
C GLY A 218 2.73 -3.13 1.63
N MET A 219 3.52 -3.80 2.49
CA MET A 219 3.14 -4.11 3.88
C MET A 219 2.85 -2.88 4.77
N PRO A 220 3.44 -1.68 4.58
CA PRO A 220 3.14 -0.51 5.41
C PRO A 220 1.65 -0.13 5.44
N TRP A 221 0.88 -0.42 4.38
CA TRP A 221 -0.57 -0.16 4.34
C TRP A 221 -1.43 -1.32 4.86
N SER A 222 -0.81 -2.34 5.46
CA SER A 222 -1.53 -3.48 6.02
C SER A 222 -2.13 -3.12 7.38
N LEU A 223 -3.22 -3.81 7.73
CA LEU A 223 -4.02 -3.47 8.90
C LEU A 223 -3.23 -3.59 10.22
N VAL A 224 -2.60 -4.73 10.47
CA VAL A 224 -1.95 -5.00 11.77
C VAL A 224 -0.45 -4.74 11.68
N TRP A 225 0.21 -5.29 10.67
CA TRP A 225 1.65 -5.13 10.52
C TRP A 225 2.03 -3.67 10.22
N GLY A 226 1.32 -3.03 9.28
CA GLY A 226 1.53 -1.63 8.93
C GLY A 226 1.39 -0.70 10.13
N GLU A 227 0.29 -0.83 10.89
CA GLU A 227 0.05 -0.06 12.12
C GLU A 227 1.19 -0.24 13.14
N LYS A 228 1.61 -1.48 13.42
CA LYS A 228 2.69 -1.74 14.40
C LYS A 228 4.07 -1.25 13.96
N VAL A 229 4.38 -1.32 12.68
CA VAL A 229 5.63 -0.75 12.17
C VAL A 229 5.59 0.77 12.19
N ASN A 230 4.43 1.38 11.91
CA ASN A 230 4.25 2.83 12.02
C ASN A 230 4.40 3.30 13.46
N GLU A 231 3.75 2.64 14.42
CA GLU A 231 3.88 2.90 15.85
C GLU A 231 5.36 2.84 16.28
N LEU A 232 6.09 1.78 15.90
CA LEU A 232 7.51 1.61 16.22
C LEU A 232 8.40 2.70 15.61
N ALA A 233 8.15 3.04 14.33
CA ALA A 233 8.87 4.10 13.66
C ALA A 233 8.65 5.44 14.38
N ASN A 234 7.41 5.76 14.75
CA ASN A 234 7.05 7.05 15.33
C ASN A 234 7.25 7.16 16.85
N SER A 235 7.36 6.04 17.57
CA SER A 235 7.72 6.03 18.99
C SER A 235 9.23 6.21 19.24
N SER A 236 10.02 6.36 18.18
CA SER A 236 11.48 6.42 18.22
C SER A 236 12.01 7.50 17.27
N ASN A 237 13.26 7.94 17.43
CA ASN A 237 13.92 8.86 16.48
C ASN A 237 14.20 8.22 15.10
N TYR A 238 13.63 7.04 14.81
CA TYR A 238 13.79 6.34 13.55
C TYR A 238 12.70 6.70 12.52
N GLY A 239 11.56 7.23 12.97
CA GLY A 239 10.47 7.79 12.16
C GLY A 239 10.73 9.26 11.83
N TYR A 240 10.03 10.19 12.46
CA TYR A 240 10.38 11.62 12.43
C TYR A 240 11.26 12.02 13.63
N PRO A 241 12.09 13.09 13.53
CA PRO A 241 12.92 13.53 14.66
C PRO A 241 12.04 14.04 15.80
N ALA A 242 12.27 13.56 17.02
CA ALA A 242 11.48 13.94 18.19
C ALA A 242 11.52 15.45 18.49
N GLY A 243 12.50 16.20 17.97
CA GLY A 243 12.66 17.65 18.17
C GLY A 243 11.76 18.54 17.31
N VAL A 244 11.08 18.01 16.29
CA VAL A 244 10.26 18.84 15.37
C VAL A 244 9.02 19.43 16.06
N TYR A 245 8.56 18.83 17.17
CA TYR A 245 7.31 19.18 17.84
C TYR A 245 7.44 19.65 19.29
N THR A 246 8.64 19.63 19.89
CA THR A 246 8.79 19.79 21.35
C THR A 246 8.48 21.20 21.87
N ASP A 247 8.54 22.21 21.00
CA ASP A 247 8.45 23.61 21.40
C ASP A 247 7.11 24.26 21.07
N VAL A 248 6.14 23.48 20.58
CA VAL A 248 4.78 23.96 20.23
C VAL A 248 3.71 23.14 20.95
N PRO A 249 2.59 23.75 21.37
CA PRO A 249 1.45 23.00 21.88
C PRO A 249 0.92 22.02 20.83
N MET A 250 0.59 20.80 21.25
CA MET A 250 0.13 19.73 20.37
C MET A 250 -1.29 19.29 20.73
N SER A 251 -2.07 18.99 19.70
CA SER A 251 -3.40 18.40 19.81
C SER A 251 -3.32 16.86 19.83
N ASP A 252 -4.40 16.20 20.27
CA ASP A 252 -4.53 14.74 20.13
C ASP A 252 -5.01 14.31 18.72
N GLU A 253 -5.28 15.28 17.85
CA GLU A 253 -5.55 15.05 16.43
C GLU A 253 -4.28 14.62 15.68
N HIS A 254 -4.43 13.67 14.74
CA HIS A 254 -3.34 13.17 13.91
C HIS A 254 -3.49 13.63 12.46
N LEU A 255 -2.34 13.78 11.78
CA LEU A 255 -2.26 14.30 10.42
C LEU A 255 -3.12 13.53 9.41
N ALA A 256 -3.19 12.19 9.54
CA ALA A 256 -4.00 11.35 8.67
C ALA A 256 -5.52 11.61 8.77
N HIS A 257 -6.00 12.09 9.93
CA HIS A 257 -7.41 12.39 10.16
C HIS A 257 -7.77 13.82 9.78
N ALA A 258 -6.81 14.74 9.91
CA ALA A 258 -7.02 16.17 9.70
C ALA A 258 -6.86 16.61 8.24
N ASN A 259 -6.02 15.94 7.42
CA ASN A 259 -5.52 16.48 6.16
C ASN A 259 -5.72 15.60 4.91
N GLY A 260 -5.27 16.13 3.76
CA GLY A 260 -5.17 15.40 2.49
C GLY A 260 -4.17 14.24 2.52
N PRO A 261 -3.75 13.71 1.35
CA PRO A 261 -2.71 12.69 1.30
C PRO A 261 -1.44 13.21 2.01
N THR A 262 -0.93 12.41 2.95
CA THR A 262 0.30 12.66 3.70
C THR A 262 1.24 11.47 3.54
N ALA A 263 2.51 11.68 3.84
CA ALA A 263 3.48 10.59 3.93
C ALA A 263 3.04 9.56 4.98
N TRP A 264 3.25 8.29 4.68
CA TRP A 264 2.89 7.17 5.55
C TRP A 264 3.57 7.31 6.92
N SER A 265 4.83 7.75 6.91
CA SER A 265 5.60 7.99 8.14
C SER A 265 4.95 9.05 9.05
N LEU A 266 4.15 9.96 8.49
CA LEU A 266 3.54 11.06 9.22
C LEU A 266 2.07 10.84 9.58
N GLU A 267 1.49 9.67 9.25
CA GLU A 267 0.07 9.42 9.52
C GLU A 267 -0.28 9.57 11.01
N GLN A 268 0.64 9.16 11.89
CA GLN A 268 0.53 9.25 13.35
C GLN A 268 1.24 10.50 13.92
N ALA A 269 1.62 11.47 13.10
CA ALA A 269 2.12 12.74 13.61
C ALA A 269 0.96 13.53 14.22
N LYS A 270 1.13 13.97 15.47
CA LYS A 270 0.17 14.87 16.12
C LYS A 270 0.18 16.23 15.42
N MET A 271 -0.97 16.89 15.40
CA MET A 271 -1.12 18.24 14.87
C MET A 271 -0.77 19.28 15.93
N PRO A 272 -0.06 20.37 15.60
CA PRO A 272 0.15 21.47 16.53
C PRO A 272 -1.15 22.27 16.74
N GLU A 273 -1.18 23.07 17.79
CA GLU A 273 -2.28 23.99 18.08
C GLU A 273 -1.84 25.44 17.92
N SER A 274 -2.72 26.22 17.29
CA SER A 274 -2.57 27.68 17.26
C SER A 274 -2.84 28.26 18.64
N THR A 275 -2.15 29.35 18.95
CA THR A 275 -2.41 30.12 20.17
C THR A 275 -3.16 31.40 19.81
N PRO A 276 -4.43 31.54 20.25
CA PRO A 276 -5.15 32.80 20.11
C PRO A 276 -4.33 33.92 20.75
N ALA A 277 -4.14 35.04 20.05
CA ALA A 277 -3.34 36.15 20.55
C ALA A 277 -3.87 36.62 21.92
N ALA A 278 -3.00 36.60 22.94
CA ALA A 278 -3.34 37.03 24.29
C ALA A 278 -3.78 38.50 24.28
N GLY A 279 -5.04 38.77 24.62
CA GLY A 279 -5.60 40.13 24.73
C GLY A 279 -6.51 40.57 23.57
N ALA A 280 -6.68 39.78 22.51
CA ALA A 280 -7.71 40.06 21.50
C ALA A 280 -9.07 39.49 21.96
N ALA A 281 -10.10 40.35 22.06
CA ALA A 281 -11.45 39.90 22.43
C ALA A 281 -12.07 38.92 21.41
N THR A 282 -11.64 38.99 20.15
CA THR A 282 -11.94 38.04 19.06
C THR A 282 -10.76 37.97 18.09
N PRO A 283 -9.77 37.08 18.31
CA PRO A 283 -8.63 36.96 17.40
C PRO A 283 -9.13 36.50 16.01
N GLN A 284 -8.78 37.29 14.99
CA GLN A 284 -9.18 37.03 13.61
C GLN A 284 -8.10 36.17 12.93
N PRO A 285 -8.47 35.06 12.26
CA PRO A 285 -7.52 34.29 11.48
C PRO A 285 -6.93 35.09 10.31
N ILE A 286 -5.72 34.76 9.88
CA ILE A 286 -5.04 35.41 8.76
C ILE A 286 -5.76 35.25 7.40
N GLY A 287 -6.68 34.28 7.31
CA GLY A 287 -7.39 33.94 6.09
C GLY A 287 -6.58 33.01 5.16
N ILE A 288 -7.30 32.35 4.24
CA ILE A 288 -6.72 31.34 3.34
C ILE A 288 -5.70 31.93 2.36
N ASP A 289 -5.90 33.15 1.87
CA ASP A 289 -5.01 33.78 0.89
C ASP A 289 -3.66 34.12 1.51
N ALA A 290 -3.66 34.66 2.74
CA ALA A 290 -2.43 34.93 3.47
C ALA A 290 -1.71 33.63 3.83
N ALA A 291 -2.44 32.60 4.26
CA ALA A 291 -1.87 31.29 4.54
C ALA A 291 -1.21 30.68 3.29
N ALA A 292 -1.89 30.71 2.13
CA ALA A 292 -1.34 30.24 0.87
C ALA A 292 -0.09 31.03 0.45
N ALA A 293 -0.13 32.36 0.53
CA ALA A 293 1.02 33.21 0.21
C ALA A 293 2.24 32.94 1.11
N ILE A 294 2.03 32.67 2.40
CA ILE A 294 3.11 32.29 3.33
C ILE A 294 3.69 30.93 2.93
N VAL A 295 2.83 29.95 2.65
CA VAL A 295 3.22 28.60 2.22
C VAL A 295 4.00 28.63 0.90
N ASP A 296 3.55 29.39 -0.08
CA ASP A 296 4.25 29.59 -1.35
C ASP A 296 5.62 30.24 -1.15
N LYS A 297 5.71 31.24 -0.26
CA LYS A 297 6.97 31.90 0.09
C LYS A 297 7.97 30.97 0.78
N LEU A 298 7.49 29.96 1.52
CA LEU A 298 8.34 28.92 2.10
C LEU A 298 8.88 27.96 1.04
N GLY A 299 8.34 27.97 -0.19
CA GLY A 299 8.80 27.16 -1.31
C GLY A 299 8.28 25.72 -1.27
N ILE A 300 7.04 25.51 -0.82
CA ILE A 300 6.39 24.21 -1.02
C ILE A 300 6.20 23.96 -2.53
N SER A 301 6.23 22.70 -2.95
CA SER A 301 5.97 22.37 -4.36
C SER A 301 4.49 22.61 -4.72
N PRO A 302 4.17 23.06 -5.95
CA PRO A 302 2.79 23.18 -6.43
C PRO A 302 2.02 21.85 -6.34
N GLY A 303 0.68 21.93 -6.29
CA GLY A 303 -0.15 20.74 -6.10
C GLY A 303 -0.35 20.36 -4.64
N TYR A 304 0.03 21.23 -3.71
CA TYR A 304 -0.14 21.00 -2.29
C TYR A 304 -1.62 21.10 -1.88
N THR A 305 -2.00 20.30 -0.89
CA THR A 305 -3.26 20.46 -0.17
C THR A 305 -3.08 21.49 0.93
N LEU A 306 -3.99 22.46 1.05
CA LEU A 306 -4.06 23.40 2.17
C LEU A 306 -5.39 23.23 2.92
N SER A 307 -5.32 22.63 4.11
CA SER A 307 -6.46 22.44 5.01
C SER A 307 -6.75 23.69 5.83
N LEU A 308 -8.04 23.99 6.00
CA LEU A 308 -8.53 25.09 6.82
C LEU A 308 -8.68 24.66 8.29
N PRO A 309 -8.42 25.56 9.26
CA PRO A 309 -8.65 25.27 10.67
C PRO A 309 -10.14 25.10 10.96
N GLY A 310 -10.53 23.98 11.57
CA GLY A 310 -11.92 23.69 11.94
C GLY A 310 -12.32 24.16 13.36
N LYS A 311 -11.35 24.62 14.17
CA LYS A 311 -11.55 25.07 15.56
C LYS A 311 -10.63 26.27 15.87
N PRO A 312 -10.89 27.05 16.94
CA PRO A 312 -10.05 28.19 17.32
C PRO A 312 -8.58 27.85 17.61
N THR A 313 -8.29 26.63 18.04
CA THR A 313 -6.90 26.15 18.24
C THR A 313 -6.36 25.39 17.03
N GLY A 314 -7.13 25.26 15.94
CA GLY A 314 -6.72 24.57 14.72
C GLY A 314 -5.58 25.31 14.01
N VAL A 315 -5.00 24.71 12.98
CA VAL A 315 -3.92 25.32 12.18
C VAL A 315 -4.27 25.27 10.71
N TYR A 316 -3.68 26.17 9.92
CA TYR A 316 -3.60 25.92 8.48
C TYR A 316 -2.53 24.86 8.27
N SER A 317 -2.82 23.87 7.42
CA SER A 317 -1.86 22.81 7.14
C SER A 317 -1.68 22.58 5.66
N ALA A 318 -0.45 22.80 5.19
CA ALA A 318 -0.04 22.52 3.83
C ALA A 318 0.70 21.18 3.76
N THR A 319 0.23 20.27 2.91
CA THR A 319 0.89 18.98 2.67
C THR A 319 1.08 18.76 1.18
N VAL A 320 2.27 18.30 0.77
CA VAL A 320 2.55 17.90 -0.61
C VAL A 320 3.25 16.55 -0.64
N TYR A 321 2.79 15.66 -1.52
CA TYR A 321 3.33 14.33 -1.75
C TYR A 321 3.62 14.13 -3.24
N PRO A 322 4.65 14.82 -3.78
CA PRO A 322 4.97 14.78 -5.20
C PRO A 322 5.73 13.48 -5.55
N ASP A 323 5.90 13.21 -6.84
CA ASP A 323 6.62 12.01 -7.31
C ASP A 323 8.11 11.99 -6.96
N ASP A 324 8.69 13.18 -6.77
CA ASP A 324 10.05 13.36 -6.30
C ASP A 324 10.03 13.42 -4.76
N LEU A 325 10.40 12.32 -4.13
CA LEU A 325 10.41 12.16 -2.67
C LEU A 325 11.15 13.29 -1.94
N SER A 326 12.19 13.89 -2.55
CA SER A 326 12.94 14.98 -1.91
C SER A 326 12.12 16.25 -1.67
N LYS A 327 11.01 16.40 -2.40
CA LYS A 327 10.10 17.54 -2.33
C LYS A 327 8.92 17.34 -1.38
N GLN A 328 8.79 16.17 -0.74
CA GLN A 328 7.78 15.98 0.29
C GLN A 328 7.98 16.98 1.42
N ARG A 329 6.88 17.63 1.80
CA ARG A 329 6.90 18.65 2.83
C ARG A 329 5.54 18.79 3.51
N VAL A 330 5.58 19.05 4.81
CA VAL A 330 4.42 19.35 5.64
C VAL A 330 4.70 20.64 6.41
N VAL A 331 3.82 21.61 6.28
CA VAL A 331 3.90 22.89 6.99
C VAL A 331 2.61 23.11 7.77
N HIS A 332 2.73 23.46 9.04
CA HIS A 332 1.62 23.90 9.87
C HIS A 332 1.82 25.36 10.27
N LEU A 333 0.85 26.20 9.92
CA LEU A 333 0.87 27.62 10.29
C LEU A 333 -0.10 27.89 11.43
N ASP A 334 0.34 28.69 12.39
CA ASP A 334 -0.54 29.30 13.38
C ASP A 334 -1.59 30.17 12.66
N GLN A 335 -2.87 29.91 12.94
CA GLN A 335 -3.97 30.51 12.18
C GLN A 335 -4.12 32.02 12.40
N TYR A 336 -3.49 32.58 13.45
CA TYR A 336 -3.65 33.99 13.82
C TYR A 336 -2.42 34.84 13.46
N SER A 337 -1.22 34.30 13.72
CA SER A 337 0.04 34.99 13.46
C SER A 337 0.66 34.64 12.10
N GLY A 338 0.24 33.52 11.49
CA GLY A 338 0.84 32.98 10.27
C GLY A 338 2.25 32.42 10.46
N LYS A 339 2.74 32.34 11.70
CA LYS A 339 4.05 31.75 11.99
C LYS A 339 4.02 30.25 11.66
N PRO A 340 5.03 29.71 10.95
CA PRO A 340 5.21 28.27 10.84
C PRO A 340 5.49 27.69 12.21
N LEU A 341 4.56 26.89 12.72
CA LEU A 341 4.71 26.12 13.95
C LEU A 341 5.55 24.87 13.69
N ILE A 342 5.35 24.26 12.53
CA ILE A 342 6.11 23.10 12.04
C ILE A 342 6.36 23.32 10.55
N ASP A 343 7.57 22.98 10.13
CA ASP A 343 7.98 22.92 8.74
C ASP A 343 8.94 21.73 8.60
N MET A 344 8.42 20.64 8.05
CA MET A 344 9.13 19.37 7.96
C MET A 344 9.24 18.93 6.52
N SER A 345 10.47 18.63 6.12
CA SER A 345 10.81 18.13 4.80
C SER A 345 11.24 16.66 4.85
N TYR A 346 11.35 16.01 3.70
CA TYR A 346 11.93 14.67 3.61
C TYR A 346 13.35 14.58 4.20
N ALA A 347 14.14 15.67 4.14
CA ALA A 347 15.49 15.69 4.68
C ALA A 347 15.50 15.48 6.21
N ASP A 348 14.43 15.89 6.88
CA ASP A 348 14.26 15.77 8.32
C ASP A 348 13.87 14.35 8.74
N TYR A 349 13.39 13.49 7.84
CA TYR A 349 12.98 12.14 8.21
C TYR A 349 14.16 11.30 8.75
N GLY A 350 13.86 10.48 9.76
CA GLY A 350 14.74 9.46 10.29
C GLY A 350 14.97 8.32 9.29
N PRO A 351 15.96 7.44 9.54
CA PRO A 351 16.41 6.45 8.56
C PRO A 351 15.33 5.42 8.20
N ILE A 352 14.47 5.02 9.15
CA ILE A 352 13.39 4.06 8.86
C ILE A 352 12.32 4.75 8.02
N ALA A 353 11.88 5.96 8.40
CA ALA A 353 10.94 6.74 7.59
C ALA A 353 11.47 6.97 6.16
N LYS A 354 12.74 7.34 6.00
CA LYS A 354 13.35 7.52 4.67
C LYS A 354 13.32 6.25 3.83
N ALA A 355 13.70 5.11 4.41
CA ALA A 355 13.69 3.83 3.72
C ALA A 355 12.28 3.38 3.33
N MET A 356 11.31 3.59 4.22
CA MET A 356 9.91 3.22 3.97
C MET A 356 9.28 4.12 2.90
N GLU A 357 9.45 5.43 3.00
CA GLU A 357 8.95 6.35 1.98
C GLU A 357 9.60 6.11 0.61
N PHE A 358 10.90 5.81 0.57
CA PHE A 358 11.55 5.39 -0.67
C PHE A 358 10.91 4.11 -1.23
N GLY A 359 10.72 3.09 -0.38
CA GLY A 359 10.05 1.84 -0.78
C GLY A 359 8.64 2.08 -1.33
N ILE A 360 7.88 2.96 -0.68
CA ILE A 360 6.52 3.35 -1.03
C ILE A 360 6.47 4.09 -2.38
N ASN A 361 7.35 5.08 -2.60
CA ASN A 361 7.37 5.85 -3.85
C ASN A 361 7.83 4.97 -5.03
N VAL A 362 8.81 4.08 -4.80
CA VAL A 362 9.20 3.08 -5.79
C VAL A 362 8.02 2.13 -6.09
N HIS A 363 7.32 1.64 -5.07
CA HIS A 363 6.14 0.78 -5.22
C HIS A 363 5.02 1.43 -6.04
N MET A 364 4.78 2.72 -5.82
CA MET A 364 3.76 3.49 -6.54
C MET A 364 4.19 3.92 -7.95
N GLY A 365 5.43 3.61 -8.38
CA GLY A 365 5.93 3.99 -9.69
C GLY A 365 6.34 5.46 -9.82
N GLN A 366 6.50 6.17 -8.71
CA GLN A 366 6.72 7.62 -8.69
C GLN A 366 8.19 8.00 -8.86
N GLU A 367 9.08 7.31 -8.14
CA GLU A 367 10.52 7.57 -8.23
C GLU A 367 11.06 7.36 -9.64
N PHE A 368 12.05 8.13 -10.08
CA PHE A 368 12.68 7.97 -11.41
C PHE A 368 11.74 8.08 -12.62
N GLY A 369 10.51 8.55 -12.43
CA GLY A 369 9.52 8.78 -13.48
C GLY A 369 9.20 7.53 -14.32
N LEU A 370 9.10 7.70 -15.64
CA LEU A 370 8.64 6.66 -16.57
C LEU A 370 9.47 5.36 -16.49
N ALA A 371 10.76 5.44 -16.17
CA ALA A 371 11.60 4.26 -16.04
C ALA A 371 11.11 3.31 -14.93
N ASN A 372 10.70 3.87 -13.79
CA ASN A 372 10.14 3.09 -12.69
C ASN A 372 8.73 2.58 -13.03
N GLN A 373 7.86 3.41 -13.61
CA GLN A 373 6.54 2.97 -14.07
C GLN A 373 6.65 1.76 -15.02
N LEU A 374 7.53 1.80 -16.01
CA LEU A 374 7.71 0.70 -16.97
C LEU A 374 8.32 -0.54 -16.32
N PHE A 375 9.28 -0.37 -15.42
CA PHE A 375 9.86 -1.50 -14.67
C PHE A 375 8.81 -2.16 -13.77
N MET A 376 8.02 -1.38 -13.03
CA MET A 376 6.94 -1.89 -12.20
C MET A 376 5.82 -2.53 -13.01
N LEU A 377 5.48 -1.97 -14.18
CA LEU A 377 4.54 -2.59 -15.10
C LEU A 377 5.04 -3.97 -15.57
N ALA A 378 6.33 -4.09 -15.89
CA ALA A 378 6.93 -5.38 -16.23
C ALA A 378 6.84 -6.38 -15.07
N LEU A 379 7.01 -5.95 -13.82
CA LEU A 379 6.80 -6.80 -12.63
C LEU A 379 5.34 -7.20 -12.43
N CYS A 380 4.39 -6.31 -12.69
CA CYS A 380 2.96 -6.63 -12.69
C CYS A 380 2.66 -7.72 -13.73
N LEU A 381 3.15 -7.56 -14.95
CA LEU A 381 2.99 -8.55 -16.03
C LEU A 381 3.66 -9.88 -15.69
N ALA A 382 4.87 -9.86 -15.09
CA ALA A 382 5.56 -11.06 -14.62
C ALA A 382 4.76 -11.78 -13.53
N THR A 383 4.18 -11.03 -12.58
CA THR A 383 3.33 -11.58 -11.51
C THR A 383 2.07 -12.23 -12.08
N ILE A 384 1.40 -11.59 -13.04
CA ILE A 384 0.24 -12.17 -13.76
C ILE A 384 0.67 -13.45 -14.47
N LEU A 385 1.79 -13.43 -15.19
CA LEU A 385 2.34 -14.59 -15.90
C LEU A 385 2.64 -15.75 -14.94
N MET A 386 3.24 -15.48 -13.79
CA MET A 386 3.53 -16.47 -12.75
C MET A 386 2.26 -17.06 -12.14
N SER A 387 1.27 -16.23 -11.83
CA SER A 387 -0.03 -16.67 -11.33
C SER A 387 -0.78 -17.51 -12.35
N VAL A 388 -0.89 -17.06 -13.60
CA VAL A 388 -1.56 -17.80 -14.67
C VAL A 388 -0.85 -19.13 -14.94
N SER A 389 0.48 -19.13 -15.02
CA SER A 389 1.27 -20.35 -15.22
C SER A 389 1.12 -21.33 -14.05
N ALA A 390 1.07 -20.85 -12.80
CA ALA A 390 0.78 -21.68 -11.63
C ALA A 390 -0.62 -22.32 -11.70
N GLY A 391 -1.64 -21.53 -12.06
CA GLY A 391 -3.02 -22.01 -12.25
C GLY A 391 -3.12 -23.08 -13.34
N ILE A 392 -2.47 -22.86 -14.48
CA ILE A 392 -2.46 -23.84 -15.59
C ILE A 392 -1.68 -25.10 -15.22
N MET A 393 -0.53 -24.98 -14.56
CA MET A 393 0.22 -26.13 -14.05
C MET A 393 -0.61 -26.97 -13.09
N TRP A 394 -1.32 -26.33 -12.17
CA TRP A 394 -2.23 -27.00 -11.25
C TRP A 394 -3.35 -27.71 -12.01
N TRP A 395 -4.02 -27.02 -12.94
CA TRP A 395 -5.12 -27.57 -13.72
C TRP A 395 -4.70 -28.79 -14.54
N LYS A 396 -3.51 -28.76 -15.16
CA LYS A 396 -2.95 -29.88 -15.93
C LYS A 396 -2.48 -31.06 -15.06
N ARG A 397 -2.15 -30.82 -13.79
CA ARG A 397 -1.64 -31.85 -12.86
C ARG A 397 -2.75 -32.53 -12.05
N ARG A 398 -3.82 -31.81 -11.71
CA ARG A 398 -4.81 -32.29 -10.74
C ARG A 398 -5.55 -33.53 -11.26
N PRO A 399 -5.66 -34.62 -10.48
CA PRO A 399 -6.52 -35.75 -10.81
C PRO A 399 -8.00 -35.32 -10.84
N LYS A 400 -8.83 -35.96 -11.67
CA LYS A 400 -10.29 -35.71 -11.67
C LYS A 400 -10.84 -35.96 -10.27
N GLY A 401 -11.60 -34.99 -9.72
CA GLY A 401 -12.20 -35.08 -8.39
C GLY A 401 -11.26 -34.82 -7.20
N SER A 402 -10.02 -34.36 -7.43
CA SER A 402 -9.07 -34.02 -6.36
C SER A 402 -8.36 -32.69 -6.60
N LEU A 403 -7.95 -32.01 -5.53
CA LEU A 403 -7.14 -30.79 -5.60
C LEU A 403 -5.69 -31.05 -6.04
N GLY A 404 -5.25 -32.32 -6.11
CA GLY A 404 -3.89 -32.67 -6.56
C GLY A 404 -2.79 -32.26 -5.57
N ILE A 405 -3.13 -32.27 -4.28
CA ILE A 405 -2.25 -31.86 -3.18
C ILE A 405 -0.96 -32.70 -3.16
N PRO A 406 0.24 -32.10 -3.10
CA PRO A 406 1.50 -32.83 -2.87
C PRO A 406 1.49 -33.69 -1.60
N PRO A 407 2.11 -34.89 -1.60
CA PRO A 407 2.12 -35.77 -0.41
C PRO A 407 2.80 -35.10 0.79
N ALA A 408 2.30 -35.39 1.99
CA ALA A 408 2.91 -34.91 3.23
C ALA A 408 4.29 -35.57 3.46
N PRO A 409 5.25 -34.90 4.13
CA PRO A 409 6.52 -35.51 4.53
C PRO A 409 6.28 -36.73 5.43
N ALA A 410 7.05 -37.80 5.25
CA ALA A 410 6.96 -38.97 6.12
C ALA A 410 7.62 -38.74 7.49
N ASP A 411 8.63 -37.85 7.54
CA ASP A 411 9.40 -37.53 8.73
C ASP A 411 8.70 -36.47 9.60
N ARG A 412 8.39 -36.84 10.84
CA ARG A 412 7.73 -35.96 11.83
C ARG A 412 8.66 -34.85 12.33
N SER A 413 9.98 -35.02 12.28
CA SER A 413 10.95 -34.01 12.71
C SER A 413 10.96 -32.81 11.75
N VAL A 414 10.91 -33.07 10.44
CA VAL A 414 10.76 -32.06 9.38
C VAL A 414 9.48 -31.26 9.56
N MET A 415 8.38 -31.94 9.88
CA MET A 415 7.10 -31.28 10.13
C MET A 415 7.16 -30.35 11.36
N ARG A 416 7.80 -30.77 12.45
CA ARG A 416 8.02 -29.94 13.64
C ARG A 416 8.89 -28.71 13.34
N GLY A 417 9.97 -28.89 12.59
CA GLY A 417 10.85 -27.78 12.18
C GLY A 417 10.11 -26.73 11.35
N LEU A 418 9.27 -27.16 10.41
CA LEU A 418 8.45 -26.25 9.61
C LEU A 418 7.43 -25.51 10.45
N ILE A 419 6.75 -26.18 11.38
CA ILE A 419 5.82 -25.54 12.30
C ILE A 419 6.54 -24.48 13.14
N ALA A 420 7.76 -24.75 13.61
CA ALA A 420 8.56 -23.77 14.34
C ALA A 420 8.91 -22.54 13.48
N ILE A 421 9.34 -22.74 12.23
CA ILE A 421 9.60 -21.64 11.29
C ILE A 421 8.32 -20.83 11.04
N MET A 422 7.21 -21.52 10.82
CA MET A 422 5.90 -20.89 10.58
C MET A 422 5.37 -20.14 11.81
N ALA A 423 5.71 -20.57 13.02
CA ALA A 423 5.41 -19.84 14.25
C ALA A 423 6.22 -18.55 14.36
N VAL A 424 7.53 -18.58 14.03
CA VAL A 424 8.37 -17.38 13.96
C VAL A 424 7.85 -16.41 12.90
N VAL A 425 7.52 -16.93 11.71
CA VAL A 425 6.89 -16.14 10.64
C VAL A 425 5.56 -15.57 11.08
N GLY A 426 4.74 -16.33 11.80
CA GLY A 426 3.47 -15.87 12.35
C GLY A 426 3.62 -14.82 13.44
N LEU A 427 4.76 -14.77 14.14
CA LEU A 427 5.08 -13.68 15.07
C LEU A 427 5.43 -12.40 14.31
N ILE A 428 6.19 -12.52 13.21
CA ILE A 428 6.58 -11.38 12.36
C ILE A 428 5.38 -10.88 11.54
N PHE A 429 4.52 -11.78 11.06
CA PHE A 429 3.34 -11.52 10.25
C PHE A 429 2.09 -12.15 10.91
N PRO A 430 1.45 -11.45 11.88
CA PRO A 430 0.36 -12.01 12.70
C PRO A 430 -0.79 -12.60 11.89
N LEU A 431 -1.26 -11.91 10.84
CA LEU A 431 -2.37 -12.40 10.03
C LEU A 431 -1.99 -13.62 9.17
N VAL A 432 -0.73 -13.73 8.73
CA VAL A 432 -0.24 -14.95 8.08
C VAL A 432 -0.26 -16.12 9.08
N GLY A 433 0.23 -15.89 10.30
CA GLY A 433 0.19 -16.87 11.39
C GLY A 433 -1.22 -17.34 11.72
N ALA A 434 -2.17 -16.41 11.79
CA ALA A 434 -3.59 -16.72 12.00
C ALA A 434 -4.17 -17.55 10.84
N SER A 435 -3.88 -17.17 9.59
CA SER A 435 -4.33 -17.92 8.41
C SER A 435 -3.81 -19.36 8.41
N LEU A 436 -2.59 -19.58 8.89
CA LEU A 436 -1.98 -20.88 9.03
C LEU A 436 -2.68 -21.77 10.06
N LEU A 437 -3.04 -21.21 11.21
CA LEU A 437 -3.80 -21.91 12.23
C LEU A 437 -5.17 -22.36 11.68
N VAL A 438 -5.85 -21.48 10.93
CA VAL A 438 -7.12 -21.83 10.26
C VAL A 438 -6.92 -22.97 9.27
N MET A 439 -5.89 -22.93 8.43
CA MET A 439 -5.61 -24.01 7.48
C MET A 439 -5.36 -25.36 8.18
N VAL A 440 -4.61 -25.35 9.29
CA VAL A 440 -4.36 -26.57 10.08
C VAL A 440 -5.65 -27.10 10.71
N LEU A 441 -6.47 -26.23 11.29
CA LEU A 441 -7.76 -26.63 11.88
C LEU A 441 -8.70 -27.24 10.84
N LEU A 442 -8.75 -26.67 9.63
CA LEU A 442 -9.52 -27.22 8.52
C LEU A 442 -8.99 -28.60 8.10
N ASP A 443 -7.67 -28.76 7.94
CA ASP A 443 -7.07 -30.06 7.57
C ASP A 443 -7.37 -31.14 8.63
N LEU A 444 -7.28 -30.80 9.92
CA LEU A 444 -7.65 -31.68 11.03
C LEU A 444 -9.15 -32.04 11.00
N ALA A 445 -10.03 -31.07 10.75
CA ALA A 445 -11.47 -31.31 10.66
C ALA A 445 -11.84 -32.21 9.46
N PHE A 446 -11.20 -32.01 8.30
CA PHE A 446 -11.38 -32.87 7.13
C PHE A 446 -10.80 -34.27 7.33
N ALA A 447 -9.64 -34.40 7.99
CA ALA A 447 -9.05 -35.68 8.33
C ALA A 447 -9.91 -36.46 9.34
N TYR A 448 -10.49 -35.77 10.33
CA TYR A 448 -11.41 -36.35 11.30
C TYR A 448 -12.68 -36.89 10.63
N ARG A 449 -13.30 -36.12 9.72
CA ARG A 449 -14.50 -36.54 8.96
C ARG A 449 -14.27 -37.71 8.00
N ARG A 450 -13.02 -37.97 7.59
CA ARG A 450 -12.66 -39.07 6.68
C ARG A 450 -12.20 -40.34 7.40
N ARG A 451 -12.17 -40.36 8.74
CA ARG A 451 -11.98 -41.63 9.46
C ARG A 451 -13.22 -42.49 9.19
N PRO A 452 -13.08 -43.70 8.62
CA PRO A 452 -14.20 -44.62 8.55
C PRO A 452 -14.66 -44.86 9.99
N SER A 453 -15.95 -44.62 10.28
CA SER A 453 -16.55 -45.12 11.53
C SER A 453 -16.22 -46.60 11.57
N ALA A 454 -15.37 -46.99 12.52
CA ALA A 454 -15.24 -48.38 12.90
C ALA A 454 -16.65 -48.79 13.37
N ARG A 455 -17.41 -49.42 12.47
CA ARG A 455 -18.62 -50.15 12.84
C ARG A 455 -18.14 -51.21 13.83
N THR A 456 -18.49 -50.99 15.09
CA THR A 456 -18.53 -51.98 16.16
C THR A 456 -19.14 -53.27 15.61
N ALA A 457 -18.36 -54.35 15.64
CA ALA A 457 -18.85 -55.71 15.48
C ALA A 457 -19.52 -56.16 16.78
#